data_AF-A0A2P2BU99-F1
#
_entry.id   AF-A0A2P2BU99-F1
#
_cell.length_a   1.000
_cell.length_b   1.000
_cell.length_c   1.000
_cell.angle_alpha   90.00
_cell.angle_beta   90.00
_cell.angle_gamma   90.00
#
_symmetry.space_group_name_H-M   'P 1'
#
loop_
_entity.id
_entity.type
_entity.pdbx_description
1 polymer ?
#
loop_
_entity_poly.entity_id
_entity_poly.type
_entity_poly.pdbx_seq_one_letter_code
_entity_poly.pdbx_strand_id
1 'polypeptide(L)'
;MKNIDKNNLSLRIAYVFESILAMVVLLAVFLGTIDVLRVIWTAYIVDFHTPVDYGQLNDILGQILLLVIGVELVVMLSLHIPGALLEVLLYAIARKMLLLPKSEGMTEVLLGVIAIAGLFIIRKYLIAKDNSTMNITSIHYEDCEEGQECEECEACRERMKQHNV
;
A
#
# COMPACT_ATOMS: atom_id res chain seq x y z
N MET A 1 15.96 23.99 36.61
CA MET A 1 16.12 22.53 36.42
C MET A 1 14.74 21.92 36.22
N LYS A 2 14.29 21.72 34.97
CA LYS A 2 13.07 20.98 34.66
C LYS A 2 13.16 20.47 33.22
N ASN A 3 13.75 19.29 33.08
CA ASN A 3 13.99 18.62 31.80
C ASN A 3 13.54 17.17 31.97
N ILE A 4 12.23 16.98 32.06
CA ILE A 4 11.52 15.69 32.11
C ILE A 4 10.22 15.92 31.32
N ASP A 5 9.86 15.00 30.41
CA ASP A 5 8.61 14.91 29.60
C ASP A 5 8.53 15.44 28.15
N LYS A 6 9.62 15.52 27.38
CA LYS A 6 9.49 15.84 25.92
C LYS A 6 9.13 14.61 25.04
N ASN A 7 9.52 13.39 25.45
CA ASN A 7 9.48 12.22 24.57
C ASN A 7 8.08 11.59 24.42
N ASN A 8 7.24 11.66 25.46
CA ASN A 8 5.86 11.15 25.42
C ASN A 8 4.93 12.07 24.60
N LEU A 9 5.25 13.36 24.53
CA LEU A 9 4.46 14.37 23.83
C LEU A 9 4.61 14.24 22.32
N SER A 10 5.82 14.08 21.80
CA SER A 10 6.06 13.90 20.36
C SER A 10 5.39 12.63 19.81
N LEU A 11 5.46 11.52 20.53
CA LEU A 11 4.81 10.27 20.12
C LEU A 11 3.28 10.37 20.17
N ARG A 12 2.73 11.00 21.22
CA ARG A 12 1.29 11.22 21.34
C ARG A 12 0.76 12.14 20.23
N ILE A 13 1.52 13.16 19.86
CA ILE A 13 1.18 14.05 18.75
C ILE A 13 1.23 13.27 17.43
N ALA A 14 2.31 12.52 17.19
CA ALA A 14 2.44 11.71 15.98
C ALA A 14 1.26 10.73 15.80
N TYR A 15 0.85 10.04 16.87
CA TYR A 15 -0.30 9.13 16.83
C TYR A 15 -1.62 9.82 16.50
N VAL A 16 -1.86 11.02 17.04
CA VAL A 16 -3.06 11.82 16.72
C VAL A 16 -3.04 12.24 15.25
N PHE A 17 -1.89 12.68 14.73
CA PHE A 17 -1.75 13.02 13.31
C PHE A 17 -1.93 11.81 12.40
N GLU A 18 -1.36 10.66 12.74
CA GLU A 18 -1.52 9.40 12.01
C GLU A 18 -2.99 9.01 11.91
N SER A 19 -3.73 9.05 13.03
CA SER A 19 -5.15 8.75 13.06
C SER A 19 -5.99 9.72 12.20
N ILE A 20 -5.68 11.02 12.25
CA ILE A 20 -6.37 12.03 11.43
C ILE A 20 -6.09 11.81 9.94
N LEU A 21 -4.84 11.58 9.57
CA LEU A 21 -4.45 11.35 8.17
C LEU A 21 -5.09 10.08 7.63
N ALA A 22 -5.07 8.98 8.39
CA ALA A 22 -5.74 7.74 8.03
C ALA A 22 -7.24 7.97 7.79
N MET A 23 -7.93 8.72 8.68
CA MET A 23 -9.35 9.02 8.53
C MET A 23 -9.65 9.81 7.25
N VAL A 24 -8.85 10.85 6.95
CA VAL A 24 -9.04 11.70 5.76
C VAL A 24 -8.87 10.89 4.48
N VAL A 25 -7.82 10.08 4.39
CA VAL A 25 -7.56 9.27 3.20
C VAL A 25 -8.63 8.19 3.03
N LEU A 26 -9.09 7.57 4.13
CA LEU A 26 -10.18 6.58 4.09
C LEU A 26 -11.48 7.21 3.58
N LEU A 27 -11.82 8.43 4.00
CA LEU A 27 -12.96 9.17 3.44
C LEU A 27 -12.77 9.49 1.96
N ALA A 28 -11.57 9.91 1.54
CA ALA A 28 -11.28 10.19 0.13
C ALA A 28 -11.43 8.93 -0.74
N VAL A 29 -10.91 7.78 -0.29
CA VAL A 29 -11.08 6.49 -0.95
C VAL A 29 -12.56 6.12 -1.02
N PHE A 30 -13.30 6.26 0.08
CA PHE A 30 -14.73 5.94 0.11
C PHE A 30 -15.53 6.78 -0.90
N LEU A 31 -15.29 8.09 -0.93
CA LEU A 31 -15.91 8.99 -1.91
C LEU A 31 -15.52 8.62 -3.35
N GLY A 32 -14.25 8.29 -3.59
CA GLY A 32 -13.78 7.86 -4.90
C GLY A 32 -14.42 6.54 -5.36
N THR A 33 -14.65 5.58 -4.45
CA THR A 33 -15.36 4.34 -4.78
C THR A 33 -16.78 4.63 -5.28
N ILE A 34 -17.50 5.54 -4.62
CA ILE A 34 -18.84 5.96 -5.05
C ILE A 34 -18.80 6.65 -6.42
N ASP A 35 -17.80 7.49 -6.65
CA ASP A 35 -17.63 8.20 -7.93
C ASP A 35 -17.39 7.23 -9.10
N VAL A 36 -16.47 6.27 -8.93
CA VAL A 36 -16.19 5.25 -9.95
C VAL A 36 -17.41 4.37 -10.23
N LEU A 37 -18.15 3.97 -9.19
CA LEU A 37 -19.38 3.21 -9.37
C LEU A 37 -20.43 4.00 -10.16
N ARG A 38 -20.54 5.30 -9.94
CA ARG A 38 -21.42 6.17 -10.73
C ARG A 38 -21.00 6.19 -12.20
N VAL A 39 -19.71 6.36 -12.49
CA VAL A 39 -19.18 6.37 -13.87
C VAL A 39 -19.48 5.05 -14.59
N ILE A 40 -19.20 3.91 -13.95
CA ILE A 40 -19.48 2.58 -14.51
C ILE A 40 -20.97 2.41 -14.78
N TRP A 41 -21.83 2.81 -13.83
CA TRP A 41 -23.27 2.72 -13.99
C TRP A 41 -23.77 3.53 -15.19
N THR A 42 -23.29 4.77 -15.34
CA THR A 42 -23.66 5.62 -16.48
C THR A 42 -23.15 5.08 -17.81
N ALA A 43 -21.93 4.54 -17.85
CA ALA A 43 -21.33 4.06 -19.08
C ALA A 43 -21.93 2.72 -19.56
N TYR A 44 -22.28 1.80 -18.65
CA TYR A 44 -22.65 0.43 -19.02
C TYR A 44 -24.17 0.17 -19.08
N ILE A 45 -24.99 0.93 -18.32
CA ILE A 45 -26.45 0.74 -18.27
C ILE A 45 -27.22 1.72 -19.16
N VAL A 46 -26.68 2.92 -19.42
CA VAL A 46 -27.43 4.01 -20.09
C VAL A 46 -27.08 4.14 -21.57
N ASP A 47 -25.83 3.87 -21.97
CA ASP A 47 -25.31 4.18 -23.31
C ASP A 47 -24.90 2.90 -24.07
N PHE A 48 -25.89 2.11 -24.53
CA PHE A 48 -25.65 0.86 -25.28
C PHE A 48 -25.28 1.06 -26.77
N HIS A 49 -25.03 2.30 -27.21
CA HIS A 49 -25.04 2.63 -28.63
C HIS A 49 -23.68 2.48 -29.34
N THR A 50 -22.59 2.22 -28.61
CA THR A 50 -21.23 2.05 -29.18
C THR A 50 -20.46 0.90 -28.50
N PRO A 51 -19.68 0.11 -29.25
CA PRO A 51 -18.79 -0.89 -28.66
C PRO A 51 -17.80 -0.21 -27.69
N VAL A 52 -17.49 -0.88 -26.58
CA VAL A 52 -16.64 -0.38 -25.49
C VAL A 52 -15.31 0.13 -26.06
N ASP A 53 -15.08 1.43 -25.97
CA ASP A 53 -13.82 2.02 -26.38
C ASP A 53 -12.72 1.65 -25.38
N TYR A 54 -11.55 1.29 -25.91
CA TYR A 54 -10.39 0.93 -25.09
C TYR A 54 -9.92 2.10 -24.21
N GLY A 55 -10.17 3.35 -24.63
CA GLY A 55 -9.88 4.55 -23.83
C GLY A 55 -10.71 4.60 -22.56
N GLN A 56 -12.03 4.44 -22.65
CA GLN A 56 -12.92 4.45 -21.49
C GLN A 56 -12.59 3.33 -20.49
N LEU A 57 -12.28 2.13 -20.97
CA LEU A 57 -11.87 1.03 -20.10
C LEU A 57 -10.57 1.36 -19.36
N ASN A 58 -9.60 1.94 -20.06
CA ASN A 58 -8.32 2.35 -19.46
C ASN A 58 -8.55 3.42 -18.38
N ASP A 59 -9.38 4.43 -18.64
CA ASP A 59 -9.70 5.48 -17.67
C ASP A 59 -10.35 4.92 -16.40
N ILE A 60 -11.33 4.02 -16.55
CA ILE A 60 -12.01 3.37 -15.41
C ILE A 60 -11.02 2.51 -14.61
N LEU A 61 -10.21 1.68 -15.29
CA LEU A 61 -9.15 0.92 -14.63
C LEU A 61 -8.16 1.85 -13.92
N GLY A 62 -7.85 3.01 -14.51
CA GLY A 62 -6.97 4.02 -13.93
C GLY A 62 -7.49 4.59 -12.63
N GLN A 63 -8.79 4.91 -12.58
CA GLN A 63 -9.45 5.38 -11.37
C GLN A 63 -9.52 4.28 -10.28
N ILE A 64 -9.81 3.04 -10.67
CA ILE A 64 -9.83 1.89 -9.73
C ILE A 64 -8.43 1.63 -9.15
N LEU A 65 -7.40 1.62 -9.98
CA LEU A 65 -6.02 1.38 -9.52
C LEU A 65 -5.52 2.53 -8.62
N LEU A 66 -5.94 3.78 -8.88
CA LEU A 66 -5.69 4.90 -7.98
C LEU A 66 -6.35 4.71 -6.60
N LEU A 67 -7.59 4.20 -6.57
CA LEU A 67 -8.29 3.88 -5.33
C LEU A 67 -7.58 2.78 -4.54
N VAL A 68 -7.12 1.72 -5.21
CA VAL A 68 -6.36 0.63 -4.58
C VAL A 68 -5.08 1.16 -3.95
N ILE A 69 -4.32 2.00 -4.65
CA ILE A 69 -3.12 2.65 -4.10
C ILE A 69 -3.48 3.49 -2.87
N GLY A 70 -4.60 4.22 -2.90
CA GLY A 70 -5.07 4.99 -1.75
C GLY A 70 -5.34 4.13 -0.51
N VAL A 71 -5.95 2.95 -0.67
CA VAL A 71 -6.16 1.99 0.42
C VAL A 71 -4.84 1.45 0.95
N GLU A 72 -3.96 1.03 0.06
CA GLU A 72 -2.66 0.47 0.43
C GLU A 72 -1.82 1.49 1.20
N LEU A 73 -1.84 2.77 0.80
CA LEU A 73 -1.17 3.85 1.53
C LEU A 73 -1.72 4.03 2.96
N VAL A 74 -3.03 3.86 3.21
CA VAL A 74 -3.59 3.95 4.58
C VAL A 74 -3.08 2.82 5.46
N VAL A 75 -3.11 1.58 4.95
CA VAL A 75 -2.63 0.39 5.67
C VAL A 75 -1.14 0.56 6.00
N MET A 76 -0.39 1.02 5.01
CA MET A 76 1.03 1.27 5.06
C MET A 76 1.41 2.38 6.06
N LEU A 77 0.64 3.48 6.12
CA LEU A 77 0.80 4.54 7.12
C LEU A 77 0.51 4.04 8.55
N SER A 78 -0.44 3.11 8.69
CA SER A 78 -0.86 2.58 10.00
C SER A 78 0.10 1.51 10.55
N LEU A 79 0.79 0.77 9.67
CA LEU A 79 1.64 -0.34 10.08
C LEU A 79 3.05 0.11 10.48
N HIS A 80 3.49 1.30 10.04
CA HIS A 80 4.80 1.90 10.36
C HIS A 80 6.02 0.98 10.10
N ILE A 81 5.93 0.07 9.13
CA ILE A 81 7.04 -0.83 8.76
C ILE A 81 7.67 -0.34 7.45
N PRO A 82 8.91 0.17 7.45
CA PRO A 82 9.58 0.68 6.26
C PRO A 82 9.75 -0.36 5.13
N GLY A 83 9.78 -1.66 5.48
CA GLY A 83 9.91 -2.78 4.53
C GLY A 83 8.67 -3.00 3.67
N ALA A 84 7.48 -3.01 4.27
CA ALA A 84 6.20 -3.14 3.57
C ALA A 84 5.93 -1.98 2.60
N LEU A 85 6.52 -0.80 2.89
CA LEU A 85 6.38 0.38 2.04
C LEU A 85 6.93 0.18 0.63
N LEU A 86 8.06 -0.53 0.53
CA LEU A 86 8.76 -0.73 -0.75
C LEU A 86 8.00 -1.70 -1.66
N GLU A 87 7.40 -2.73 -1.09
CA GLU A 87 6.60 -3.71 -1.82
C GLU A 87 5.35 -3.06 -2.43
N VAL A 88 4.61 -2.32 -1.62
CA VAL A 88 3.45 -1.54 -2.04
C VAL A 88 3.84 -0.50 -3.10
N LEU A 89 4.98 0.18 -2.92
CA LEU A 89 5.47 1.17 -3.88
C LEU A 89 5.81 0.53 -5.24
N LEU A 90 6.48 -0.63 -5.25
CA LEU A 90 6.78 -1.38 -6.47
C LEU A 90 5.51 -1.79 -7.21
N TYR A 91 4.52 -2.31 -6.47
CA TYR A 91 3.22 -2.69 -7.01
C TYR A 91 2.45 -1.50 -7.59
N ALA A 92 2.47 -0.34 -6.91
CA ALA A 92 1.85 0.89 -7.38
C ALA A 92 2.46 1.35 -8.72
N ILE A 93 3.79 1.29 -8.85
CA ILE A 93 4.50 1.66 -10.08
C ILE A 93 4.20 0.67 -11.21
N ALA A 94 4.24 -0.64 -10.93
CA ALA A 94 3.96 -1.68 -11.92
C ALA A 94 2.55 -1.53 -12.52
N ARG A 95 1.55 -1.24 -11.69
CA ARG A 95 0.16 -1.04 -12.15
C ARG A 95 -0.04 0.26 -12.90
N LYS A 96 0.68 1.32 -12.54
CA LYS A 96 0.68 2.59 -13.28
C LYS A 96 1.27 2.46 -14.68
N MET A 97 2.23 1.56 -14.87
CA MET A 97 2.81 1.24 -16.18
C MET A 97 1.84 0.51 -17.13
N LEU A 98 0.81 -0.16 -16.62
CA LEU A 98 -0.18 -0.86 -17.47
C LEU A 98 -1.25 0.06 -18.04
N LEU A 99 -1.40 1.26 -17.48
CA LEU A 99 -2.44 2.22 -17.84
C LEU A 99 -2.01 3.20 -18.92
N LEU A 100 -0.80 3.08 -19.49
CA LEU A 100 -0.30 4.09 -20.42
C LEU A 100 -1.26 4.27 -21.61
N PRO A 101 -1.76 5.49 -21.84
CA PRO A 101 -2.50 5.78 -23.06
C PRO A 101 -1.54 5.58 -24.25
N LYS A 102 -2.05 4.98 -25.33
CA LYS A 102 -1.25 4.61 -26.53
C LYS A 102 -0.50 5.79 -27.20
N SER A 103 -0.70 7.03 -26.75
CA SER A 103 0.01 8.22 -27.22
C SER A 103 1.34 8.48 -26.51
N GLU A 104 1.61 7.84 -25.37
CA GLU A 104 2.88 7.98 -24.67
C GLU A 104 3.92 7.02 -25.27
N GLY A 105 5.03 7.60 -25.73
CA GLY A 105 6.07 6.85 -26.42
C GLY A 105 6.70 5.76 -25.55
N MET A 106 7.35 4.79 -26.19
CA MET A 106 8.13 3.71 -25.55
C MET A 106 9.13 4.19 -24.47
N THR A 107 9.42 5.49 -24.42
CA THR A 107 10.25 6.15 -23.42
C THR A 107 9.67 6.11 -22.01
N GLU A 108 8.35 6.27 -21.83
CA GLU A 108 7.72 6.24 -20.49
C GLU A 108 7.79 4.86 -19.87
N VAL A 109 7.55 3.84 -20.70
CA VAL A 109 7.72 2.42 -20.34
C VAL A 109 9.18 2.16 -19.92
N LEU A 110 10.15 2.65 -20.69
CA LEU A 110 11.57 2.49 -20.38
C LEU A 110 11.95 3.20 -19.07
N LEU A 111 11.43 4.40 -18.82
CA LEU A 111 11.61 5.13 -17.56
C LEU A 111 11.01 4.37 -16.37
N GLY A 112 9.83 3.76 -16.54
CA GLY A 112 9.22 2.89 -15.53
C GLY A 112 10.10 1.70 -15.17
N VAL A 113 10.68 1.03 -16.17
CA VAL A 113 11.61 -0.10 -15.94
C VAL A 113 12.89 0.36 -15.21
N ILE A 114 13.46 1.52 -15.59
CA ILE A 114 14.62 2.10 -14.91
C ILE A 114 14.28 2.45 -13.45
N ALA A 115 13.08 2.98 -13.20
CA ALA A 115 12.62 3.29 -11.85
C ALA A 115 12.50 2.03 -10.97
N ILE A 116 11.93 0.95 -11.49
CA ILE A 116 11.84 -0.35 -10.79
C ILE A 116 13.23 -0.91 -10.51
N ALA A 117 14.15 -0.83 -11.49
CA ALA A 117 15.54 -1.25 -11.31
C ALA A 117 16.25 -0.44 -10.21
N GLY A 118 16.03 0.87 -10.16
CA GLY A 118 16.53 1.76 -9.11
C GLY A 118 16.02 1.40 -7.72
N LEU A 119 14.72 1.11 -7.58
CA LEU A 119 14.13 0.65 -6.33
C LEU A 119 14.76 -0.64 -5.84
N PHE A 120 15.04 -1.58 -6.74
CA PHE A 120 15.69 -2.85 -6.40
C PHE A 120 17.13 -2.65 -5.92
N ILE A 121 17.87 -1.71 -6.53
CA ILE A 121 19.21 -1.34 -6.09
C ILE A 121 19.17 -0.70 -4.70
N ILE A 122 18.21 0.19 -4.44
CA ILE A 122 18.04 0.82 -3.13
C ILE A 122 17.69 -0.22 -2.07
N ARG A 123 16.74 -1.14 -2.35
CA ARG A 123 16.42 -2.28 -1.46
C ARG A 123 17.68 -3.06 -1.12
N LYS A 124 18.45 -3.45 -2.14
CA LYS A 124 19.68 -4.22 -1.97
C LYS A 124 20.72 -3.47 -1.12
N TYR A 125 20.92 -2.18 -1.36
CA TYR A 125 21.94 -1.40 -0.66
C TYR A 125 21.55 -1.03 0.78
N LEU A 126 20.27 -0.71 1.02
CA LEU A 126 19.77 -0.38 2.35
C LEU A 126 19.76 -1.61 3.28
N ILE A 127 19.27 -2.75 2.78
CA ILE A 127 19.23 -4.01 3.54
C ILE A 127 20.64 -4.59 3.73
N ALA A 128 21.53 -4.48 2.73
CA ALA A 128 22.91 -4.96 2.85
C ALA A 128 23.81 -4.10 3.75
N LYS A 129 23.37 -2.92 4.21
CA LYS A 129 24.11 -2.05 5.12
C LYS A 129 23.70 -2.21 6.60
N ASP A 130 22.52 -2.77 6.86
CA ASP A 130 21.96 -2.96 8.21
C ASP A 130 22.57 -4.17 8.97
N ASN A 131 23.32 -5.02 8.27
CA ASN A 131 24.00 -6.21 8.80
C ASN A 131 25.22 -5.94 9.70
N SER A 132 25.59 -4.68 9.99
CA SER A 132 26.77 -4.35 10.81
C SER A 132 26.45 -3.77 12.20
N THR A 133 25.20 -3.47 12.54
CA THR A 133 24.88 -3.01 13.90
C THR A 133 23.40 -3.17 14.24
N MET A 134 22.99 -4.39 14.61
CA MET A 134 22.14 -4.69 15.80
C MET A 134 21.69 -6.15 15.73
N ASN A 135 22.09 -6.96 16.73
CA ASN A 135 21.38 -8.20 17.04
C ASN A 135 20.21 -7.85 17.99
N ILE A 136 19.11 -8.62 17.89
CA ILE A 136 17.94 -8.69 18.81
C ILE A 136 16.97 -7.49 18.67
N THR A 137 15.70 -7.61 18.25
CA THR A 137 14.77 -8.75 18.17
C THR A 137 13.52 -8.39 17.35
N SER A 138 13.00 -9.39 16.62
CA SER A 138 11.61 -9.56 16.09
C SER A 138 11.12 -8.50 15.10
N ILE A 139 10.75 -8.81 13.85
CA ILE A 139 10.09 -10.01 13.33
C ILE A 139 10.66 -10.32 11.94
N HIS A 140 10.89 -11.60 11.68
CA HIS A 140 11.12 -12.18 10.36
C HIS A 140 10.14 -11.60 9.33
N TYR A 141 10.63 -10.77 8.41
CA TYR A 141 10.00 -10.65 7.10
C TYR A 141 10.63 -11.76 6.26
N GLU A 142 10.12 -12.98 6.42
CA GLU A 142 10.35 -14.00 5.40
C GLU A 142 9.79 -13.46 4.08
N ASP A 143 10.59 -13.56 3.03
CA ASP A 143 10.09 -13.51 1.67
C ASP A 143 8.97 -14.56 1.54
N CYS A 144 7.72 -14.11 1.41
CA CYS A 144 6.63 -14.96 0.94
C CYS A 144 6.09 -14.37 -0.36
N GLU A 145 6.80 -14.63 -1.45
CA GLU A 145 6.12 -14.95 -2.70
C GLU A 145 5.31 -16.24 -2.50
N GLU A 146 4.10 -16.22 -3.08
CA GLU A 146 3.17 -17.34 -3.29
C GLU A 146 2.49 -17.95 -2.06
N GLY A 147 1.19 -18.21 -2.24
CA GLY A 147 0.26 -18.48 -1.15
C GLY A 147 0.55 -19.75 -0.35
N GLN A 148 0.30 -19.66 0.95
CA GLN A 148 0.03 -20.82 1.79
C GLN A 148 -0.77 -20.37 3.04
N GLU A 149 -1.94 -20.99 3.24
CA GLU A 149 -2.57 -21.12 4.56
C GLU A 149 -1.54 -21.69 5.56
N CYS A 150 -1.53 -21.20 6.81
CA CYS A 150 -1.11 -21.95 8.02
C CYS A 150 -1.26 -21.05 9.27
N GLU A 151 -2.06 -21.36 10.28
CA GLU A 151 -2.02 -22.45 11.28
C GLU A 151 -1.55 -22.02 12.70
N GLU A 152 -1.06 -20.80 12.92
CA GLU A 152 -0.52 -20.43 14.25
C GLU A 152 -1.50 -19.77 15.24
N CYS A 153 -2.73 -19.48 14.82
CA CYS A 153 -3.71 -18.81 15.69
C CYS A 153 -4.35 -19.74 16.74
N GLU A 154 -4.23 -21.07 16.61
CA GLU A 154 -4.84 -22.03 17.54
C GLU A 154 -4.01 -22.25 18.81
N ALA A 155 -2.68 -22.20 18.73
CA ALA A 155 -1.80 -22.49 19.87
C ALA A 155 -1.87 -21.43 21.00
N CYS A 156 -2.25 -20.19 20.67
CA CYS A 156 -2.39 -19.11 21.64
C CYS A 156 -3.73 -19.17 22.40
N ARG A 157 -4.77 -19.75 21.78
CA ARG A 157 -6.12 -19.86 22.37
C ARG A 157 -6.19 -20.89 23.50
N GLU A 158 -5.40 -21.96 23.42
CA GLU A 158 -5.39 -23.05 24.42
C GLU A 158 -4.74 -22.62 25.75
N ARG A 159 -3.70 -21.77 25.73
CA ARG A 159 -3.01 -21.34 26.97
C ARG A 159 -3.85 -20.44 27.88
N MET A 160 -4.81 -19.70 27.31
CA MET A 160 -5.68 -18.80 28.07
C MET A 160 -6.73 -19.54 28.92
N LYS A 161 -7.02 -20.82 28.64
CA LYS A 161 -7.98 -21.60 29.45
C LYS A 161 -7.38 -22.15 30.74
N GLN A 162 -6.07 -22.36 30.83
CA GLN A 162 -5.44 -22.97 32.01
C GLN A 162 -5.15 -22.00 33.16
N HIS A 163 -5.14 -20.69 32.89
CA HIS A 163 -4.74 -19.69 33.89
C HIS A 163 -5.90 -19.01 34.63
N ASN A 164 -7.13 -19.50 34.44
CA ASN A 164 -8.33 -18.94 35.07
C ASN A 164 -9.16 -19.99 35.86
N VAL A 165 -8.48 -20.99 36.44
CA VAL A 165 -9.04 -21.94 37.42
C VAL A 165 -8.21 -21.92 38.68
#